data_AF-A0A132AKA1-F1
#
_entry.id   AF-A0A132AKA1-F1
#
_cell.length_a   1.000
_cell.length_b   1.000
_cell.length_c   1.000
_cell.angle_alpha   90.00
_cell.angle_beta   90.00
_cell.angle_gamma   90.00
#
_symmetry.space_group_name_H-M   'P 1'
#
loop_
_entity.id
_entity.type
_entity.pdbx_description
1 polymer ?
#
loop_
_entity_poly.entity_id
_entity_poly.type
_entity_poly.pdbx_seq_one_letter_code
_entity_poly.pdbx_strand_id
1 'polypeptide(L)'
;SEADDIDLKPYSLAETIRQKIIKRHSFNGSWISQKEFLYQSSDKNINLFDCEIEQNHRITQTLDSVKYEIVHFDISSTREYLLLVAINQRTKLLPQKSLECDPSLEYYLYNLQNQ
;
A
#
# COMPACT_ATOMS: atom_id res chain seq x y z
N SER A 1 32.82 2.72 25.71
CA SER A 1 32.67 1.89 24.49
C SER A 1 31.77 0.74 24.85
N GLU A 2 30.46 0.98 24.79
CA GLU A 2 29.46 -0.06 25.01
C GLU A 2 29.39 -0.87 23.72
N ALA A 3 29.82 -2.13 23.81
CA ALA A 3 29.59 -3.09 22.75
C ALA A 3 28.10 -3.43 22.79
N ASP A 4 27.37 -3.06 21.74
CA ASP A 4 26.02 -3.57 21.52
C ASP A 4 26.09 -5.10 21.52
N ASP A 5 25.47 -5.74 22.52
CA ASP A 5 25.28 -7.18 22.59
C ASP A 5 24.48 -7.61 21.35
N ILE A 6 25.16 -8.18 20.37
CA ILE A 6 24.52 -8.80 19.21
C ILE A 6 23.82 -10.06 19.74
N ASP A 7 22.49 -9.98 19.91
CA ASP A 7 21.64 -11.11 20.28
C ASP A 7 21.72 -12.20 19.18
N LEU A 8 22.67 -13.13 19.35
CA LEU A 8 22.97 -14.25 18.45
C LEU A 8 21.95 -15.38 18.62
N LYS A 9 20.65 -15.06 18.62
CA LYS A 9 19.62 -16.09 18.57
C LYS A 9 19.52 -16.65 17.15
N PRO A 10 19.49 -17.99 16.99
CA PRO A 10 19.30 -18.58 15.67
C PRO A 10 17.90 -18.22 15.15
N TYR A 11 17.86 -17.55 14.00
CA TYR A 11 16.61 -17.31 13.28
C TYR A 11 16.09 -18.63 12.71
N SER A 12 14.78 -18.86 12.78
CA SER A 12 14.19 -19.99 12.05
C SER A 12 14.26 -19.73 10.53
N LEU A 13 14.37 -20.80 9.73
CA LEU A 13 14.35 -20.69 8.27
C LEU A 13 13.08 -19.99 7.78
N ALA A 14 11.93 -20.31 8.38
CA ALA A 14 10.64 -19.69 8.06
C ALA A 14 10.62 -18.18 8.37
N GLU A 15 11.20 -17.77 9.49
CA GLU A 15 11.32 -16.36 9.87
C GLU A 15 12.29 -15.60 8.97
N THR A 16 13.42 -16.22 8.61
CA THR A 16 14.40 -15.64 7.68
C THR A 16 13.79 -15.42 6.29
N ILE A 17 13.10 -16.43 5.75
CA ILE A 17 12.43 -16.33 4.45
C ILE A 17 11.31 -15.28 4.50
N ARG A 18 10.39 -15.34 5.48
CA ARG A 18 9.26 -14.40 5.54
C ARG A 18 9.68 -12.97 5.84
N GLN A 19 10.48 -12.76 6.89
CA GLN A 19 10.75 -11.41 7.38
C GLN A 19 11.92 -10.72 6.68
N LYS A 20 12.94 -11.47 6.23
CA LYS A 20 14.15 -10.87 5.66
C LYS A 20 14.19 -10.93 4.14
N ILE A 21 13.68 -12.00 3.53
CA ILE A 21 13.73 -12.20 2.08
C ILE A 21 12.43 -11.70 1.44
N ILE A 22 11.29 -12.35 1.71
CA ILE A 22 10.01 -12.04 1.05
C ILE A 22 9.60 -10.59 1.30
N LYS A 23 9.70 -10.11 2.54
CA LYS A 23 9.36 -8.72 2.89
C LYS A 23 10.27 -7.67 2.21
N ARG A 24 11.53 -8.00 1.89
CA ARG A 24 12.40 -7.10 1.12
C ARG A 24 12.05 -7.07 -0.37
N HIS A 25 11.49 -8.16 -0.89
CA HIS A 25 11.13 -8.30 -2.30
C HIS A 25 9.65 -8.00 -2.60
N SER A 26 8.84 -7.66 -1.60
CA SER A 26 7.45 -7.26 -1.82
C SER A 26 7.41 -5.86 -2.43
N PHE A 27 7.22 -5.81 -3.75
CA PHE A 27 6.87 -4.58 -4.45
C PHE A 27 5.43 -4.21 -4.08
N ASN A 28 5.27 -3.08 -3.38
CA ASN A 28 3.97 -2.57 -2.94
C ASN A 28 3.35 -1.65 -4.01
N GLY A 29 3.23 -2.17 -5.22
CA GLY A 29 2.75 -1.44 -6.38
C GLY A 29 2.16 -2.33 -7.47
N SER A 30 1.51 -1.70 -8.42
CA SER A 30 0.85 -2.32 -9.57
C SER A 30 1.33 -1.65 -10.85
N TRP A 31 1.82 -2.44 -11.79
CA TRP A 31 2.17 -1.95 -13.13
C TRP A 31 0.90 -1.58 -13.90
N ILE A 32 0.90 -0.40 -14.52
CA ILE A 32 -0.22 0.09 -15.34
C ILE A 32 0.15 0.23 -16.81
N SER A 33 1.45 0.22 -17.11
CA SER A 33 2.03 0.11 -18.44
C SER A 33 3.38 -0.60 -18.36
N GLN A 34 4.09 -0.75 -19.48
CA GLN A 34 5.46 -1.28 -19.48
C GLN A 34 6.47 -0.36 -18.81
N LYS A 35 6.10 0.90 -18.58
CA LYS A 35 6.99 1.98 -18.16
C LYS A 35 6.52 2.70 -16.92
N GLU A 36 5.29 2.45 -16.49
CA GLU A 36 4.68 3.15 -15.37
C GLU A 36 4.08 2.16 -14.38
N PHE A 37 4.23 2.48 -13.11
CA PHE A 37 3.59 1.75 -12.03
C PHE A 37 3.05 2.71 -10.98
N LEU A 38 1.96 2.27 -10.36
CA LEU A 38 1.41 2.89 -9.17
C LEU A 38 1.99 2.19 -7.95
N TYR A 39 2.27 2.95 -6.91
CA TYR A 39 2.71 2.36 -5.64
C TYR A 39 2.29 3.23 -4.46
N GLN A 40 2.19 2.59 -3.30
CA GLN A 40 2.01 3.32 -2.05
C GLN A 40 3.36 3.57 -1.40
N SER A 41 3.70 4.85 -1.20
CA SER A 41 4.91 5.27 -0.50
C SER A 41 4.80 5.09 1.02
N SER A 42 5.92 5.26 1.73
CA SER A 42 5.99 5.13 3.19
C SER A 42 5.11 6.13 3.94
N ASP A 43 4.89 7.31 3.36
CA ASP A 43 3.97 8.35 3.84
C ASP A 43 2.49 8.08 3.48
N LYS A 44 2.19 6.87 2.98
CA LYS A 44 0.84 6.37 2.65
C LYS A 44 0.17 7.05 1.46
N ASN A 45 0.88 7.88 0.70
CA ASN A 45 0.37 8.44 -0.54
C ASN A 45 0.45 7.43 -1.69
N ILE A 46 -0.51 7.52 -2.62
CA ILE A 46 -0.42 6.82 -3.90
C ILE A 46 0.33 7.70 -4.88
N ASN A 47 1.35 7.14 -5.50
CA ASN A 47 2.15 7.83 -6.50
C ASN A 47 2.25 6.99 -7.77
N LEU A 48 2.41 7.70 -8.88
CA LEU A 48 2.72 7.20 -10.19
C LEU A 48 4.20 7.43 -10.45
N PHE A 49 4.94 6.36 -10.70
CA PHE A 49 6.31 6.44 -11.15
C PHE A 49 6.41 6.15 -12.64
N ASP A 50 7.05 7.04 -13.39
CA ASP A 50 7.41 6.85 -14.80
C ASP A 50 8.90 6.51 -14.90
N CYS A 51 9.19 5.29 -15.34
CA CYS A 51 10.53 4.76 -15.49
C CYS A 51 11.31 5.36 -16.67
N GLU A 52 10.67 5.95 -17.68
CA GLU A 52 11.38 6.51 -18.84
C GLU A 52 12.04 7.84 -18.52
N ILE A 53 11.32 8.68 -17.77
CA ILE A 53 11.76 10.02 -17.41
C ILE A 53 12.20 10.12 -15.94
N GLU A 54 12.17 9.00 -15.22
CA GLU A 54 12.50 8.89 -13.80
C GLU A 54 11.72 9.88 -12.91
N GLN A 55 10.46 10.13 -13.25
CA GLN A 55 9.61 11.07 -12.53
C GLN A 55 8.60 10.37 -11.64
N ASN A 56 8.30 11.04 -10.52
CA ASN A 56 7.32 10.60 -9.56
C ASN A 56 6.22 11.65 -9.41
N HIS A 57 4.99 11.26 -9.71
CA HIS A 57 3.81 12.11 -9.61
C HIS A 57 2.93 11.62 -8.47
N ARG A 58 2.70 12.48 -7.48
CA ARG A 58 1.74 12.20 -6.41
C ARG A 58 0.33 12.34 -6.95
N ILE A 59 -0.47 11.27 -6.85
CA ILE A 59 -1.86 11.25 -7.36
C ILE A 59 -2.86 11.67 -6.29
N THR A 60 -2.63 11.25 -5.05
CA THR A 60 -3.57 11.48 -3.95
C THR A 60 -2.95 12.39 -2.90
N GLN A 61 -3.75 13.30 -2.37
CA GLN A 61 -3.48 13.87 -1.04
C GLN A 61 -4.01 12.90 0.02
N THR A 62 -3.24 12.72 1.09
CA THR A 62 -3.37 11.69 2.12
C THR A 62 -4.82 11.49 2.57
N LEU A 63 -5.34 10.26 2.44
CA LEU A 63 -6.45 9.80 3.30
C LEU A 63 -5.95 9.81 4.75
N ASP A 64 -6.75 10.29 5.70
CA ASP A 64 -6.35 10.36 7.12
C ASP A 64 -5.86 8.99 7.61
N SER A 65 -4.53 8.82 7.63
CA SER A 65 -3.87 7.52 7.83
C SER A 65 -3.99 7.02 9.26
N VAL A 66 -4.44 7.89 10.18
CA VAL A 66 -4.80 7.54 11.56
C VAL A 66 -6.14 6.81 11.60
N LYS A 67 -7.04 7.08 10.65
CA LYS A 67 -8.36 6.45 10.57
C LYS A 67 -8.41 5.30 9.57
N TYR A 68 -7.65 5.41 8.49
CA TYR A 68 -7.79 4.55 7.32
C TYR A 68 -6.47 3.88 6.94
N GLU A 69 -6.53 2.57 6.75
CA GLU A 69 -5.44 1.78 6.15
C GLU A 69 -5.81 1.45 4.71
N ILE A 70 -5.12 2.04 3.73
CA ILE A 70 -5.32 1.68 2.31
C ILE A 70 -4.81 0.25 2.11
N VAL A 71 -5.67 -0.63 1.64
CA VAL A 71 -5.38 -2.05 1.40
C VAL A 71 -5.31 -2.40 -0.08
N HIS A 72 -5.94 -1.60 -0.93
CA HIS A 72 -5.89 -1.78 -2.38
C HIS A 72 -6.12 -0.44 -3.09
N PHE A 73 -5.53 -0.31 -4.28
CA PHE A 73 -5.77 0.80 -5.18
C PHE A 73 -5.64 0.33 -6.61
N ASP A 74 -6.41 0.94 -7.50
CA ASP A 74 -6.37 0.66 -8.93
C ASP A 74 -6.74 1.92 -9.73
N ILE A 75 -6.30 2.01 -10.97
CA ILE A 75 -6.56 3.15 -11.85
C ILE A 75 -7.37 2.70 -13.06
N SER A 76 -8.34 3.53 -13.44
CA SER A 76 -9.07 3.36 -14.70
C SER A 76 -8.12 3.33 -15.90
N SER A 77 -8.49 2.58 -16.93
CA SER A 77 -7.71 2.50 -18.18
C SER A 77 -7.58 3.86 -18.89
N THR A 78 -8.55 4.75 -18.71
CA THR A 78 -8.53 6.13 -19.22
C THR A 78 -7.68 7.07 -18.37
N ARG A 79 -7.22 6.63 -17.19
CA ARG A 79 -6.48 7.41 -16.19
C ARG A 79 -7.25 8.61 -15.64
N GLU A 80 -8.56 8.60 -15.77
CA GLU A 80 -9.43 9.67 -15.27
C GLU A 80 -9.84 9.46 -13.82
N TYR A 81 -9.83 8.19 -13.38
CA TYR A 81 -10.24 7.79 -12.04
C TYR A 81 -9.24 6.88 -11.36
N LEU A 82 -9.06 7.07 -10.05
CA LEU A 82 -8.37 6.16 -9.14
C LEU A 82 -9.38 5.61 -8.12
N LEU A 83 -9.47 4.28 -8.03
CA LEU A 83 -10.16 3.57 -6.96
C LEU A 83 -9.20 3.37 -5.80
N LEU A 84 -9.63 3.73 -4.59
CA LEU A 84 -8.96 3.42 -3.34
C LEU A 84 -9.88 2.60 -2.46
N VAL A 85 -9.36 1.50 -1.93
CA VAL A 85 -10.03 0.65 -0.94
C VAL A 85 -9.27 0.76 0.36
N ALA A 86 -9.95 1.18 1.41
CA ALA A 86 -9.37 1.36 2.72
C ALA A 86 -10.15 0.61 3.79
N ILE A 87 -9.46 0.09 4.79
CA ILE A 87 -10.07 -0.44 6.01
C ILE A 87 -10.14 0.70 7.03
N ASN A 88 -11.33 0.91 7.59
CA ASN A 88 -11.48 1.76 8.75
C ASN A 88 -10.92 1.04 9.99
N GLN A 89 -9.88 1.63 10.58
CA GLN A 89 -9.14 1.00 11.68
C GLN A 89 -10.02 0.79 12.93
N ARG A 90 -11.10 1.57 13.10
CA ARG A 90 -12.05 1.39 14.22
C ARG A 90 -12.93 0.15 14.05
N THR A 91 -13.32 -0.18 12.82
CA THR A 91 -14.19 -1.33 12.52
C THR A 91 -13.42 -2.64 12.38
N LYS A 92 -12.09 -2.59 12.17
CA LYS A 92 -11.19 -3.76 12.20
C LYS A 92 -11.30 -4.59 13.50
N LEU A 93 -11.84 -3.99 14.56
CA LEU A 93 -12.04 -4.60 15.88
C LEU A 93 -13.39 -5.31 16.05
N LEU A 94 -14.32 -5.22 15.08
CA LEU A 94 -15.64 -5.84 15.19
C LEU A 94 -15.65 -7.26 14.59
N PRO A 95 -16.24 -8.25 15.27
CA PRO A 95 -16.31 -9.62 14.75
C PRO A 95 -17.18 -9.70 13.49
N GLN A 96 -16.60 -10.24 12.41
CA GLN A 96 -17.25 -10.39 11.11
C GLN A 96 -18.40 -11.41 11.16
N LYS A 97 -19.57 -11.04 10.61
CA LYS A 97 -20.79 -11.87 10.68
C LYS A 97 -21.41 -12.27 9.32
N SER A 98 -20.87 -11.90 8.16
CA SER A 98 -21.37 -12.39 6.86
C SER A 98 -20.35 -12.25 5.73
N LEU A 99 -20.48 -13.13 4.74
CA LEU A 99 -19.51 -13.42 3.66
C LEU A 99 -19.63 -12.55 2.39
N GLU A 100 -20.55 -11.59 2.32
CA GLU A 100 -20.85 -10.97 1.01
C GLU A 100 -20.30 -9.54 0.81
N CYS A 101 -19.96 -8.80 1.87
CA CYS A 101 -19.21 -7.54 1.81
C CYS A 101 -18.59 -7.30 3.19
N ASP A 102 -17.28 -7.05 3.28
CA ASP A 102 -16.65 -6.69 4.55
C ASP A 102 -17.05 -5.24 4.91
N PRO A 103 -17.86 -5.02 5.96
CA PRO A 103 -18.38 -3.69 6.31
C PRO A 103 -17.28 -2.75 6.84
N SER A 104 -16.06 -3.25 7.06
CA SER A 104 -14.91 -2.44 7.42
C SER A 104 -14.22 -1.80 6.22
N LEU A 105 -14.56 -2.23 4.99
CA LEU A 105 -14.03 -1.66 3.76
C LEU A 105 -14.82 -0.42 3.33
N GLU A 106 -14.08 0.65 3.09
CA GLU A 106 -14.57 1.89 2.50
C GLU A 106 -13.92 2.07 1.12
N TYR A 107 -14.74 2.52 0.16
CA TYR A 107 -14.35 2.69 -1.24
C TYR A 107 -14.38 4.17 -1.60
N TYR A 108 -13.28 4.66 -2.16
CA TYR A 108 -13.11 6.04 -2.55
C TYR A 108 -12.77 6.12 -4.04
N LEU A 109 -13.45 6.99 -4.78
CA LEU A 109 -13.18 7.22 -6.20
C LEU A 109 -12.69 8.66 -6.38
N TYR A 110 -11.43 8.81 -6.80
CA TYR A 110 -10.81 10.10 -7.06
C TYR A 110 -10.85 10.40 -8.55
N ASN A 111 -11.34 11.59 -8.93
CA ASN A 111 -11.22 12.10 -10.30
C ASN A 111 -9.86 12.80 -10.46
N LEU A 112 -9.07 12.35 -11.43
CA LEU A 112 -7.71 12.81 -11.70
C LEU A 112 -7.63 13.92 -12.76
N GLN A 113 -8.74 14.27 -13.42
CA GLN A 113 -8.76 15.27 -14.51
C GLN A 113 -8.61 16.72 -14.02
N ASN A 114 -8.74 16.98 -12.72
CA ASN A 114 -8.69 18.33 -12.12
C ASN A 114 -7.37 18.61 -11.38
N GLN A 115 -6.32 17.82 -11.60
CA GLN A 115 -4.98 18.01 -10.99
C GLN A 115 -3.92 18.35 -12.03
#